data_AF-A0A7C5U8M2-F1
#
_entry.id   AF-A0A7C5U8M2-F1
#
_cell.length_a   1.000
_cell.length_b   1.000
_cell.length_c   1.000
_cell.angle_alpha   90.00
_cell.angle_beta   90.00
_cell.angle_gamma   90.00
#
_symmetry.space_group_name_H-M   'P 1'
#
loop_
_entity.id
_entity.type
_entity.pdbx_description
1 polymer ?
#
loop_
_entity_poly.entity_id
_entity_poly.type
_entity_poly.pdbx_seq_one_letter_code
_entity_poly.pdbx_strand_id
1 'polypeptide(L)'
;MEIVKVDVYHVVMRLRTPFETSFGKTVDRHGVIVRVEDSSGVVGWGEAPVEDGPWYSYETVETTLYVYKGFLIPKLLKLRCLEHPKEFLEFVEGVRGYRMAKAGIEMALWDLKAKVEGKPLYKLLGGVRDYVVSGVSIGVIGDEVALLKS
;
A
#
# COMPACT_ATOMS: atom_id res chain seq x y z
N MET A 1 -10.94 -2.99 -16.95
CA MET A 1 -10.54 -1.63 -16.57
C MET A 1 -9.38 -1.23 -17.46
N GLU A 2 -9.46 -0.10 -18.15
CA GLU A 2 -8.35 0.44 -18.96
C GLU A 2 -7.69 1.56 -18.16
N ILE A 3 -6.41 1.39 -17.81
CA ILE A 3 -5.72 2.33 -16.91
C ILE A 3 -5.12 3.47 -17.73
N VAL A 4 -5.55 4.70 -17.44
CA VAL A 4 -5.14 5.88 -18.21
C VAL A 4 -4.16 6.77 -17.44
N LYS A 5 -4.16 6.71 -16.11
CA LYS A 5 -3.28 7.54 -15.29
C LYS A 5 -2.91 6.85 -13.98
N VAL A 6 -1.66 7.05 -13.57
CA VAL A 6 -1.15 6.67 -12.26
C VAL A 6 -0.43 7.86 -11.66
N ASP A 7 -0.89 8.32 -10.50
CA ASP A 7 -0.21 9.33 -9.69
C ASP A 7 0.39 8.68 -8.44
N VAL A 8 1.55 9.18 -8.01
CA VAL A 8 2.28 8.67 -6.84
C VAL A 8 2.60 9.83 -5.91
N TYR A 9 2.33 9.63 -4.63
CA TYR A 9 2.55 10.63 -3.59
C TYR A 9 3.39 10.02 -2.47
N HIS A 10 4.49 10.66 -2.12
CA HIS A 10 5.17 10.38 -0.86
C HIS A 10 4.51 11.24 0.21
N VAL A 11 3.92 10.57 1.21
CA VAL A 11 3.28 11.21 2.35
C VAL A 11 4.11 10.96 3.60
N VAL A 12 4.23 11.99 4.44
CA VAL A 12 4.91 11.93 5.74
C VAL A 12 3.96 12.47 6.80
N MET A 13 3.71 11.68 7.84
CA MET A 13 2.82 12.05 8.93
C MET A 13 3.51 11.87 10.28
N ARG A 14 3.48 12.91 11.11
CA ARG A 14 3.97 12.83 12.49
C ARG A 14 3.04 11.96 13.33
N LEU A 15 3.58 10.94 14.00
CA LEU A 15 2.80 10.11 14.93
C LEU A 15 2.41 10.93 16.16
N ARG A 16 1.18 10.70 16.67
CA ARG A 16 0.70 11.34 17.92
C ARG A 16 1.60 10.99 19.10
N THR A 17 1.99 9.72 19.18
CA THR A 17 2.96 9.20 20.15
C THR A 17 4.01 8.44 19.36
N PRO A 18 5.31 8.72 19.54
CA PRO A 18 6.36 7.93 18.91
C PRO A 18 6.19 6.44 19.22
N PHE A 19 6.42 5.60 18.22
CA PHE A 19 6.28 4.15 18.34
C PHE A 19 7.68 3.52 18.33
N GLU A 20 8.01 2.77 19.38
CA GLU A 20 9.34 2.20 19.56
C GLU A 20 9.30 0.67 19.42
N THR A 21 10.25 0.14 18.68
CA THR A 21 10.45 -1.30 18.47
C THR A 21 11.93 -1.64 18.70
N SER A 22 12.30 -2.92 18.60
CA SER A 22 13.70 -3.34 18.63
C SER A 22 14.55 -2.74 17.51
N PHE A 23 13.94 -2.28 16.41
CA PHE A 23 14.63 -1.68 15.27
C PHE A 23 14.82 -0.17 15.41
N GLY A 24 14.25 0.43 16.46
CA GLY A 24 14.37 1.86 16.73
C GLY A 24 13.01 2.52 16.95
N LYS A 25 13.07 3.85 17.00
CA LYS A 25 11.96 4.72 17.36
C LYS A 25 11.43 5.45 16.12
N THR A 26 10.20 5.13 15.74
CA THR A 26 9.48 5.82 14.67
C THR A 26 8.78 7.04 15.23
N VAL A 27 9.08 8.20 14.65
CA VAL A 27 8.43 9.48 15.00
C VAL A 27 7.57 9.97 13.84
N ASP A 28 8.08 9.87 12.62
CA ASP A 28 7.35 10.14 11.39
C ASP A 28 7.00 8.83 10.68
N ARG A 29 5.76 8.70 10.22
CA ARG A 29 5.32 7.61 9.36
C ARG A 29 5.41 8.04 7.91
N HIS A 30 6.24 7.33 7.17
CA HIS A 30 6.33 7.45 5.72
C HIS A 30 5.35 6.46 5.07
N GLY A 31 4.83 6.84 3.91
CA GLY A 31 4.04 5.98 3.06
C GLY A 31 4.07 6.49 1.62
N VAL A 32 3.97 5.57 0.66
CA VAL A 32 3.84 5.93 -0.76
C VAL A 32 2.43 5.59 -1.19
N ILE A 33 1.62 6.61 -1.44
CA ILE A 33 0.24 6.50 -1.90
C ILE A 33 0.21 6.45 -3.43
N VAL A 34 -0.56 5.51 -3.96
CA VAL A 34 -0.77 5.31 -5.39
C VAL A 34 -2.23 5.59 -5.72
N ARG A 35 -2.45 6.47 -6.70
CA ARG A 35 -3.77 6.76 -7.28
C ARG A 35 -3.79 6.20 -8.69
N VAL A 36 -4.75 5.33 -9.00
CA VAL A 36 -4.94 4.75 -10.33
C VAL A 36 -6.30 5.18 -10.87
N GLU A 37 -6.32 5.71 -12.08
CA GLU A 37 -7.54 6.16 -12.77
C GLU A 37 -7.76 5.36 -14.05
N ASP A 38 -9.00 4.94 -14.27
CA ASP A 38 -9.41 4.24 -15.48
C ASP A 38 -10.04 5.19 -16.52
N SER A 39 -10.23 4.70 -17.75
CA SER A 39 -10.78 5.49 -18.86
C SER A 39 -12.24 5.94 -18.64
N SER A 40 -12.93 5.40 -17.63
CA SER A 40 -14.27 5.86 -17.22
C SER A 40 -14.23 6.98 -16.16
N GLY A 41 -13.04 7.35 -15.67
CA GLY A 41 -12.81 8.37 -14.66
C GLY A 41 -12.93 7.85 -13.23
N VAL A 42 -13.09 6.54 -13.01
CA VAL A 42 -13.13 5.95 -11.67
C VAL A 42 -11.70 5.87 -11.14
N VAL A 43 -11.56 6.11 -9.83
CA VAL A 43 -10.25 6.21 -9.17
C VAL A 43 -10.14 5.22 -8.03
N GLY A 44 -9.10 4.39 -8.08
CA GLY A 44 -8.66 3.54 -6.97
C GLY A 44 -7.43 4.08 -6.26
N TRP A 45 -7.32 3.77 -4.96
CA TRP A 45 -6.23 4.19 -4.08
C TRP A 45 -5.58 3.00 -3.40
N GLY A 46 -4.27 3.06 -3.30
CA GLY A 46 -3.46 2.07 -2.60
C GLY A 46 -2.25 2.72 -1.92
N GLU A 47 -1.57 1.96 -1.08
CA GLU A 47 -0.44 2.39 -0.29
C GLU A 47 0.62 1.30 -0.31
N ALA A 48 1.85 1.66 -0.65
CA ALA A 48 3.02 0.85 -0.35
C ALA A 48 3.52 1.23 1.06
N PRO A 49 3.47 0.30 2.03
CA PRO A 49 3.80 0.59 3.43
C PRO A 49 5.32 0.58 3.64
N VAL A 50 6.03 1.53 3.03
CA VAL A 50 7.49 1.64 3.06
C VAL A 50 7.96 2.76 3.98
N GLU A 51 9.17 2.59 4.51
CA GLU A 51 9.77 3.54 5.45
C GLU A 51 10.83 4.41 4.76
N ASP A 52 11.32 5.43 5.47
CA ASP A 52 12.38 6.33 5.01
C ASP A 52 13.73 5.61 4.81
N GLY A 53 13.91 4.49 5.52
CA GLY A 53 15.06 3.60 5.38
C GLY A 53 14.68 2.13 5.53
N PRO A 54 15.64 1.21 5.33
CA PRO A 54 15.37 -0.22 5.27
C PRO A 54 15.39 -0.88 6.65
N TRP A 55 14.64 -0.32 7.61
CA TRP A 55 14.70 -0.72 9.03
C TRP A 55 13.93 -2.02 9.30
N TYR A 56 12.77 -2.17 8.67
CA TYR A 56 11.94 -3.38 8.75
C TYR A 56 12.16 -4.33 7.56
N SER A 57 12.34 -3.77 6.37
CA SER A 57 12.51 -4.51 5.10
C SER A 57 13.52 -3.78 4.22
N TYR A 58 13.98 -4.42 3.15
CA TYR A 58 14.90 -3.82 2.18
C TYR A 58 14.24 -2.75 1.29
N GLU A 59 12.91 -2.69 1.24
CA GLU A 59 12.17 -1.68 0.47
C GLU A 59 11.97 -0.40 1.29
N THR A 60 12.42 0.71 0.72
CA THR A 60 12.27 2.09 1.22
C THR A 60 11.38 2.92 0.29
N VAL A 61 11.03 4.14 0.71
CA VAL A 61 10.40 5.16 -0.16
C VAL A 61 11.18 5.29 -1.48
N GLU A 62 12.50 5.48 -1.42
CA GLU A 62 13.33 5.71 -2.61
C GLU A 62 13.33 4.51 -3.57
N THR A 63 13.52 3.30 -3.04
CA THR A 63 13.50 2.08 -3.87
C THR A 63 12.12 1.83 -4.50
N THR A 64 11.05 2.20 -3.79
CA THR A 64 9.66 2.10 -4.27
C THR A 64 9.41 3.08 -5.42
N LEU A 65 9.82 4.35 -5.25
CA LEU A 65 9.69 5.36 -6.30
C LEU A 65 10.52 4.99 -7.53
N TYR A 66 11.72 4.45 -7.33
CA TYR A 66 12.57 3.94 -8.40
C TYR A 66 11.87 2.83 -9.20
N VAL A 67 11.37 1.79 -8.53
CA VAL A 67 10.75 0.65 -9.23
C VAL A 67 9.41 1.02 -9.88
N TYR A 68 8.65 1.93 -9.27
CA TYR A 68 7.44 2.50 -9.87
C TYR A 68 7.72 3.22 -11.17
N LYS A 69 8.66 4.18 -11.14
CA LYS A 69 9.00 5.00 -12.30
C LYS A 69 9.62 4.17 -13.44
N GLY A 70 10.53 3.25 -13.10
CA GLY A 70 11.32 2.52 -14.09
C GLY A 70 10.62 1.30 -14.69
N PHE A 71 9.77 0.62 -13.92
CA PHE A 71 9.37 -0.76 -14.26
C PHE A 71 7.88 -1.03 -14.09
N LEU A 72 7.27 -0.69 -12.94
CA LEU A 72 5.90 -1.11 -12.65
C LEU A 72 4.86 -0.24 -13.37
N ILE A 73 4.94 1.09 -13.24
CA ILE A 73 3.95 2.00 -13.85
C ILE A 73 4.00 1.96 -15.38
N PRO A 74 5.18 2.00 -16.04
CA PRO A 74 5.25 1.88 -17.50
C PRO A 74 4.68 0.57 -18.02
N LYS A 75 4.79 -0.53 -17.27
CA LYS A 75 4.17 -1.81 -17.64
C LYS A 75 2.65 -1.77 -17.47
N LEU A 76 2.16 -1.25 -16.35
CA LEU A 76 0.73 -1.11 -16.08
C LEU A 76 0.03 -0.27 -17.15
N LEU A 77 0.58 0.89 -17.52
CA LEU A 77 0.01 1.79 -18.53
C LEU A 77 0.05 1.21 -19.96
N LYS A 78 0.81 0.14 -20.21
CA LYS A 78 0.80 -0.58 -21.49
C LYS A 78 -0.30 -1.63 -21.58
N LEU A 79 -0.95 -1.96 -20.46
CA LEU A 79 -2.07 -2.89 -20.44
C LEU A 79 -3.31 -2.19 -21.01
N ARG A 80 -3.80 -2.69 -22.14
CA ARG A 80 -5.01 -2.16 -22.79
C ARG A 80 -6.26 -2.42 -21.96
N CYS A 81 -6.32 -3.58 -21.32
CA CYS A 81 -7.42 -3.95 -20.45
C CYS A 81 -6.88 -4.84 -19.33
N LEU A 82 -7.27 -4.53 -18.10
CA LEU A 82 -7.08 -5.35 -16.92
C LEU A 82 -8.46 -5.83 -16.46
N GLU A 83 -8.73 -7.13 -16.55
CA GLU A 83 -10.04 -7.67 -16.15
C GLU A 83 -10.11 -7.90 -14.64
N HIS A 84 -9.02 -8.43 -14.09
CA HIS A 84 -8.88 -8.73 -12.67
C HIS A 84 -7.59 -8.14 -12.07
N PRO A 85 -7.63 -7.52 -10.87
CA PRO A 85 -6.44 -6.92 -10.23
C PRO A 85 -5.22 -7.85 -10.11
N LYS A 86 -5.45 -9.16 -9.87
CA LYS A 86 -4.39 -10.19 -9.81
C LYS A 86 -3.52 -10.30 -11.07
N GLU A 87 -4.08 -10.03 -12.26
CA GLU A 87 -3.33 -10.10 -13.52
C GLU A 87 -2.13 -9.16 -13.50
N PHE A 88 -2.23 -8.02 -12.79
CA PHE A 88 -1.10 -7.09 -12.63
C PHE A 88 0.14 -7.81 -12.09
N LEU A 89 0.00 -8.69 -11.11
CA LEU A 89 1.12 -9.41 -10.50
C LEU A 89 1.79 -10.36 -11.48
N GLU A 90 1.00 -10.98 -12.37
CA GLU A 90 1.49 -11.83 -13.45
C GLU A 90 2.26 -10.99 -14.48
N PHE A 91 1.73 -9.84 -14.90
CA PHE A 91 2.40 -8.94 -15.85
C PHE A 91 3.74 -8.37 -15.34
N VAL A 92 3.90 -8.27 -14.02
CA VAL A 92 5.13 -7.77 -13.39
C VAL A 92 5.97 -8.87 -12.74
N GLU A 93 5.70 -10.15 -13.05
CA GLU A 93 6.43 -11.29 -12.45
C GLU A 93 7.95 -11.24 -12.71
N GLY A 94 8.35 -10.68 -13.84
CA GLY A 94 9.76 -10.49 -14.23
C GLY A 94 10.51 -9.47 -13.36
N VAL A 95 9.80 -8.60 -12.64
CA VAL A 95 10.41 -7.67 -11.67
C VAL A 95 10.60 -8.44 -10.36
N ARG A 96 11.83 -8.81 -10.02
CA ARG A 96 12.12 -9.61 -8.81
C ARG A 96 12.07 -8.74 -7.54
N GLY A 97 11.44 -9.25 -6.48
CA GLY A 97 11.28 -8.51 -5.22
C GLY A 97 10.18 -7.45 -5.28
N TYR A 98 10.39 -6.35 -4.54
CA TYR A 98 9.53 -5.16 -4.49
C TYR A 98 8.07 -5.46 -4.15
N ARG A 99 7.84 -6.27 -3.11
CA ARG A 99 6.51 -6.75 -2.76
C ARG A 99 5.64 -5.63 -2.20
N MET A 100 6.20 -4.75 -1.37
CA MET A 100 5.46 -3.61 -0.82
C MET A 100 5.10 -2.62 -1.92
N ALA A 101 6.03 -2.35 -2.85
CA ALA A 101 5.74 -1.55 -4.03
C ALA A 101 4.61 -2.19 -4.88
N LYS A 102 4.71 -3.48 -5.23
CA LYS A 102 3.65 -4.16 -6.00
C LYS A 102 2.30 -4.13 -5.28
N ALA A 103 2.29 -4.34 -3.96
CA ALA A 103 1.08 -4.28 -3.15
C ALA A 103 0.41 -2.89 -3.19
N GLY A 104 1.17 -1.80 -3.19
CA GLY A 104 0.60 -0.45 -3.30
C GLY A 104 -0.18 -0.22 -4.59
N ILE A 105 0.33 -0.72 -5.73
CA ILE A 105 -0.39 -0.65 -7.01
C ILE A 105 -1.56 -1.64 -7.04
N GLU A 106 -1.35 -2.88 -6.60
CA GLU A 106 -2.37 -3.93 -6.61
C GLU A 106 -3.58 -3.58 -5.72
N MET A 107 -3.34 -2.96 -4.57
CA MET A 107 -4.39 -2.45 -3.69
C MET A 107 -5.20 -1.33 -4.37
N ALA A 108 -4.54 -0.41 -5.09
CA ALA A 108 -5.22 0.62 -5.86
C ALA A 108 -6.11 0.03 -6.96
N LEU A 109 -5.67 -1.06 -7.61
CA LEU A 109 -6.45 -1.78 -8.62
C LEU A 109 -7.65 -2.52 -8.00
N TRP A 110 -7.51 -3.06 -6.79
CA TRP A 110 -8.62 -3.65 -6.05
C TRP A 110 -9.67 -2.62 -5.63
N ASP A 111 -9.25 -1.48 -5.11
CA ASP A 111 -10.14 -0.37 -4.76
C ASP A 111 -10.87 0.16 -6.01
N LEU A 112 -10.14 0.34 -7.12
CA LEU A 112 -10.72 0.70 -8.42
C LEU A 112 -11.79 -0.31 -8.85
N LYS A 113 -11.47 -1.61 -8.84
CA LYS A 113 -12.39 -2.69 -9.22
C LYS A 113 -13.65 -2.72 -8.36
N ALA A 114 -13.49 -2.55 -7.04
CA ALA A 114 -14.60 -2.46 -6.09
C ALA A 114 -15.55 -1.31 -6.43
N LYS A 115 -14.99 -0.13 -6.72
CA LYS A 115 -15.77 1.06 -7.12
C LYS A 115 -16.46 0.90 -8.47
N VAL A 116 -15.76 0.36 -9.48
CA VAL A 116 -16.34 0.06 -10.80
C VAL A 116 -17.52 -0.93 -10.68
N GLU A 117 -17.43 -1.92 -9.79
CA GLU A 117 -18.53 -2.88 -9.55
C GLU A 117 -19.60 -2.37 -8.59
N GLY A 118 -19.44 -1.18 -7.99
CA GLY A 118 -20.36 -0.66 -6.97
C GLY A 118 -20.44 -1.55 -5.72
N LYS A 119 -19.36 -2.27 -5.39
CA LYS A 119 -19.31 -3.19 -4.25
C LYS A 119 -18.25 -2.77 -3.24
N PRO A 120 -18.45 -2.99 -1.94
CA PRO A 120 -17.38 -2.83 -0.97
C PRO A 120 -16.30 -3.90 -1.19
N LEU A 121 -15.02 -3.51 -1.04
CA LEU A 121 -13.87 -4.37 -1.34
C LEU A 121 -13.92 -5.73 -0.62
N TYR A 122 -14.33 -5.77 0.65
CA TYR A 122 -14.38 -7.01 1.40
C TYR A 122 -15.28 -8.07 0.74
N LYS A 123 -16.35 -7.68 0.02
CA LYS A 123 -17.20 -8.63 -0.72
C LYS A 123 -16.47 -9.23 -1.91
N LEU A 124 -15.66 -8.45 -2.61
CA LEU A 124 -14.82 -8.97 -3.70
C LEU A 124 -13.75 -9.94 -3.19
N LEU A 125 -13.24 -9.70 -1.98
CA LEU A 125 -12.27 -10.57 -1.31
C LEU A 125 -12.89 -11.81 -0.65
N GLY A 126 -14.23 -11.99 -0.72
CA GLY A 126 -14.93 -13.13 -0.13
C GLY A 126 -15.26 -12.98 1.36
N GLY A 127 -15.19 -11.77 1.91
CA GLY A 127 -15.53 -11.45 3.29
C GLY A 127 -17.00 -11.71 3.60
N VAL A 128 -17.23 -12.46 4.69
CA VAL A 128 -18.57 -12.87 5.16
C VAL A 128 -19.06 -12.07 6.37
N ARG A 129 -18.20 -11.27 7.00
CA ARG A 129 -18.51 -10.47 8.18
C ARG A 129 -18.51 -8.98 7.82
N ASP A 130 -19.29 -8.21 8.56
CA ASP A 130 -19.40 -6.75 8.51
C ASP A 130 -18.53 -6.05 9.56
N TYR A 131 -17.97 -6.80 10.53
CA TYR A 131 -17.00 -6.30 11.51
C TYR A 131 -15.82 -7.27 11.71
N VAL A 132 -14.74 -6.73 12.27
CA VAL A 132 -13.56 -7.48 12.73
C VAL A 132 -13.23 -7.08 14.16
N VAL A 133 -12.80 -8.05 14.98
CA VAL A 133 -12.26 -7.76 16.32
C VAL A 133 -10.85 -7.21 16.13
N SER A 134 -10.53 -6.09 16.81
CA SER A 134 -9.24 -5.42 16.69
C SER A 134 -8.43 -5.57 17.97
N GLY A 135 -7.12 -5.84 17.81
CA GLY A 135 -6.14 -5.76 18.90
C GLY A 135 -5.36 -4.46 18.86
N VAL A 136 -4.41 -4.30 19.79
CA VAL A 136 -3.46 -3.18 19.81
C VAL A 136 -2.03 -3.71 19.85
N SER A 137 -1.14 -3.08 19.09
CA SER A 137 0.31 -3.30 19.18
C SER A 137 0.90 -2.21 20.06
N ILE A 138 1.54 -2.60 21.15
CA ILE A 138 2.17 -1.68 22.11
C ILE A 138 3.67 -1.72 21.86
N GLY A 139 4.27 -0.54 21.67
CA GLY A 139 5.71 -0.41 21.47
C GLY A 139 6.49 -0.77 22.73
N VAL A 140 7.82 -0.76 22.63
CA VAL A 140 8.69 -0.94 23.79
C VAL A 140 8.50 0.23 24.76
N ILE A 141 8.05 -0.08 25.98
CA ILE A 141 7.88 0.88 27.07
C ILE A 141 8.84 0.47 28.18
N GLY A 142 9.77 1.36 28.53
CA GLY A 142 10.96 1.03 29.33
C GLY A 142 10.69 0.59 30.77
N ASP A 143 9.51 0.89 31.35
CA ASP A 143 9.11 0.40 32.67
C ASP A 143 7.61 0.04 32.73
N GLU A 144 7.26 -0.84 33.68
CA GLU A 144 5.90 -1.38 33.86
C GLU A 144 4.87 -0.31 34.24
N VAL A 145 5.27 0.72 34.99
CA VAL A 145 4.38 1.80 35.42
C VAL A 145 3.97 2.68 34.24
N ALA A 146 4.87 2.89 33.28
CA ALA A 146 4.57 3.57 32.03
C ALA A 146 3.68 2.72 31.11
N LEU A 147 3.89 1.39 31.07
CA LEU A 147 3.07 0.46 30.28
C LEU A 147 1.60 0.44 30.77
N LEU A 148 1.37 0.45 32.07
CA LEU A 148 0.01 0.44 32.64
C LEU A 148 -0.78 1.75 32.39
N LYS A 149 -0.13 2.79 31.87
CA LYS A 149 -0.76 4.10 31.58
C LYS A 149 -1.02 4.34 30.09
N SER A 150 -0.56 3.46 29.20
CA SER A 150 -0.72 3.57 27.73
C SER A 150 -1.97 2.86 27.25
#